data_AF-A0A8H6QBD8-F1
#
_entry.id   AF-A0A8H6QBD8-F1
#
_cell.length_a   1.000
_cell.length_b   1.000
_cell.length_c   1.000
_cell.angle_alpha   90.00
_cell.angle_beta   90.00
_cell.angle_gamma   90.00
#
_symmetry.space_group_name_H-M   'P 1'
#
loop_
_entity.id
_entity.type
_entity.pdbx_description
1 polymer ?
#
loop_
_entity_poly.entity_id
_entity_poly.type
_entity_poly.pdbx_seq_one_letter_code
_entity_poly.pdbx_strand_id
1 'polypeptide(L)'
;MLNGAVAFDAIWIQFYNNYCGLQAYVPGAATQNNFNFATWDNWAKTVSLNKNVKVFLGVPGSSTAAGSGYVPVDRLAGIIAYVKGFSSFGGVMAWDASQVYANSGFLGGVRAALGSSSTHDNDNDECPDDVDECDQDEYVDDEYVDDEHDEYDDDRSRR
;
A
#
# COMPACT_ATOMS: atom_id res chain seq x y z
N MET A 1 14.46 -2.85 -24.46
CA MET A 1 13.51 -1.94 -23.76
C MET A 1 14.25 -1.14 -22.70
N LEU A 2 14.74 -1.76 -21.63
CA LEU A 2 15.48 -1.04 -20.56
C LEU A 2 16.94 -0.69 -20.92
N ASN A 3 17.35 -0.85 -22.18
CA ASN A 3 18.65 -0.43 -22.69
C ASN A 3 18.68 1.04 -23.15
N GLY A 4 17.66 1.84 -22.81
CA GLY A 4 17.57 3.25 -23.20
C GLY A 4 17.06 3.51 -24.62
N ALA A 5 16.52 2.49 -25.31
CA ALA A 5 15.99 2.63 -26.66
C ALA A 5 14.53 3.12 -26.72
N VAL A 6 13.80 3.08 -25.59
CA VAL A 6 12.38 3.45 -25.48
C VAL A 6 12.20 4.34 -24.26
N ALA A 7 11.32 5.34 -24.38
CA ALA A 7 10.96 6.24 -23.29
C ALA A 7 9.87 5.60 -22.41
N PHE A 8 10.05 5.72 -21.10
CA PHE A 8 9.06 5.34 -20.10
C PHE A 8 8.80 6.54 -19.19
N ASP A 9 7.54 6.73 -18.79
CA ASP A 9 7.19 7.69 -17.75
C ASP A 9 7.46 7.11 -16.36
N ALA A 10 7.18 5.82 -16.20
CA ALA A 10 7.38 5.09 -14.95
C ALA A 10 7.83 3.64 -15.19
N ILE A 11 8.55 3.09 -14.21
CA ILE A 11 8.87 1.67 -14.09
C ILE A 11 8.52 1.19 -12.67
N TRP A 12 7.93 0.00 -12.56
CA TRP A 12 7.57 -0.62 -11.28
C TRP A 12 8.43 -1.83 -11.03
N ILE A 13 9.47 -1.66 -10.21
CA ILE A 13 10.44 -2.71 -9.96
C ILE A 13 9.94 -3.62 -8.85
N GLN A 14 9.81 -4.91 -9.14
CA GLN A 14 9.37 -5.90 -8.16
C GLN A 14 10.52 -6.24 -7.20
N PHE A 15 10.51 -5.65 -6.00
CA PHE A 15 11.49 -5.93 -4.94
C PHE A 15 11.07 -7.14 -4.08
N TYR A 16 10.57 -8.19 -4.71
CA TYR A 16 10.11 -9.42 -4.09
C TYR A 16 10.42 -10.62 -4.99
N ASN A 17 10.35 -11.84 -4.47
CA ASN A 17 10.78 -13.06 -5.17
C ASN A 17 12.23 -13.00 -5.71
N ASN A 18 13.09 -12.18 -5.11
CA ASN A 18 14.47 -11.99 -5.54
C ASN A 18 15.39 -11.64 -4.36
N TYR A 19 16.68 -11.99 -4.44
CA TYR A 19 17.64 -11.79 -3.35
C TYR A 19 17.92 -10.31 -3.05
N CYS A 20 17.67 -9.43 -4.02
CA CYS A 20 17.82 -7.98 -3.92
C CYS A 20 16.54 -7.25 -3.47
N GLY A 21 15.54 -7.99 -2.98
CA GLY A 21 14.25 -7.46 -2.54
C GLY A 21 14.27 -6.73 -1.19
N LEU A 22 13.08 -6.38 -0.70
CA LEU A 22 12.88 -5.61 0.54
C LEU A 22 13.56 -6.23 1.76
N GLN A 23 13.57 -7.56 1.85
CA GLN A 23 14.17 -8.31 2.93
C GLN A 23 15.69 -8.11 3.05
N ALA A 24 16.34 -7.66 1.98
CA ALA A 24 17.78 -7.43 1.92
C ALA A 24 18.18 -6.00 2.32
N TYR A 25 17.22 -5.13 2.63
CA TYR A 25 17.48 -3.80 3.17
C TYR A 25 18.06 -3.89 4.59
N VAL A 26 19.12 -3.12 4.82
CA VAL A 26 19.84 -2.98 6.10
C VAL A 26 19.57 -1.59 6.67
N PRO A 27 18.75 -1.46 7.73
CA PRO A 27 18.47 -0.17 8.37
C PRO A 27 19.74 0.54 8.84
N GLY A 28 19.80 1.86 8.64
CA GLY A 28 20.91 2.71 9.08
C GLY A 28 22.19 2.62 8.22
N ALA A 29 22.30 1.67 7.29
CA ALA A 29 23.43 1.60 6.39
C ALA A 29 23.33 2.66 5.28
N ALA A 30 24.36 3.48 5.13
CA ALA A 30 24.44 4.51 4.09
C ALA A 30 24.44 3.91 2.67
N THR A 31 25.07 2.75 2.51
CA THR A 31 25.10 1.98 1.26
C THR A 31 24.46 0.61 1.49
N GLN A 32 23.61 0.20 0.54
CA GLN A 32 22.93 -1.08 0.55
C GLN A 32 23.64 -2.03 -0.41
N ASN A 33 24.08 -3.19 0.10
CA ASN A 33 24.84 -4.15 -0.71
C ASN A 33 23.94 -4.98 -1.64
N ASN A 34 22.78 -5.41 -1.12
CA ASN A 34 21.88 -6.32 -1.84
C ASN A 34 20.58 -5.61 -2.27
N PHE A 35 19.98 -4.78 -1.41
CA PHE A 35 18.83 -3.97 -1.80
C PHE A 35 19.27 -2.88 -2.80
N ASN A 36 18.88 -3.05 -4.07
CA ASN A 36 19.53 -2.38 -5.20
C ASN A 36 18.74 -1.21 -5.81
N PHE A 37 17.93 -0.49 -5.02
CA PHE A 37 17.21 0.69 -5.52
C PHE A 37 18.15 1.74 -6.14
N ALA A 38 19.35 1.92 -5.57
CA ALA A 38 20.38 2.82 -6.11
C ALA A 38 20.82 2.45 -7.54
N THR A 39 20.79 1.15 -7.90
CA THR A 39 21.07 0.70 -9.27
C THR A 39 19.99 1.17 -10.24
N TRP A 40 18.72 1.13 -9.82
CA TRP A 40 17.60 1.62 -10.62
C TRP A 40 17.57 3.15 -10.73
N ASP A 41 17.94 3.85 -9.67
CA ASP A 41 18.15 5.31 -9.73
C ASP A 41 19.27 5.68 -10.71
N ASN A 42 20.40 4.97 -10.67
CA ASN A 42 21.48 5.17 -11.64
C ASN A 42 21.00 4.87 -13.07
N TRP A 43 20.24 3.80 -13.28
CA TRP A 43 19.64 3.49 -14.58
C TRP A 43 18.75 4.62 -15.08
N ALA A 44 17.87 5.15 -14.23
CA ALA A 44 16.96 6.24 -14.58
C ALA A 44 17.74 7.49 -15.06
N LYS A 45 18.85 7.80 -14.38
CA LYS A 45 19.69 8.97 -14.68
C LYS A 45 20.60 8.77 -15.89
N THR A 46 21.17 7.58 -16.06
CA THR A 46 22.26 7.36 -17.02
C THR A 46 21.82 6.62 -18.28
N VAL A 47 20.88 5.68 -18.18
CA VAL A 47 20.51 4.77 -19.27
C VAL A 47 19.16 5.11 -19.87
N SER A 48 18.14 5.43 -19.06
CA SER A 48 16.77 5.70 -19.56
C SER A 48 16.77 6.76 -20.67
N LEU A 49 15.92 6.58 -21.68
CA LEU A 49 15.72 7.59 -22.73
C LEU A 49 15.07 8.84 -22.13
N ASN A 50 14.09 8.66 -21.24
CA ASN A 50 13.48 9.73 -20.45
C ASN A 50 14.24 9.88 -19.12
N LYS A 51 14.97 10.98 -18.93
CA LYS A 51 15.72 11.26 -17.69
C LYS A 51 14.84 11.67 -16.51
N ASN A 52 13.55 11.92 -16.76
CA ASN A 52 12.54 12.20 -15.75
C ASN A 52 11.72 10.96 -15.35
N VAL A 53 12.08 9.78 -15.85
CA VAL A 53 11.39 8.51 -15.53
C VAL A 53 11.30 8.30 -14.02
N LYS A 54 10.15 7.80 -13.57
CA LYS A 54 9.88 7.50 -12.17
C LYS A 54 10.07 6.02 -11.85
N VAL A 55 10.80 5.74 -10.77
CA VAL A 55 11.06 4.39 -10.26
C VAL A 55 10.17 4.15 -9.06
N PHE A 56 9.25 3.19 -9.19
CA PHE A 56 8.36 2.78 -8.11
C PHE A 56 8.90 1.55 -7.39
N LEU A 57 8.82 1.58 -6.06
CA LEU A 57 9.14 0.47 -5.18
C LEU A 57 7.99 -0.54 -5.23
N GLY A 58 8.16 -1.64 -5.97
CA GLY A 58 7.18 -2.72 -6.05
C GLY A 58 7.27 -3.65 -4.85
N VAL A 59 6.15 -3.81 -4.13
CA VAL A 59 6.07 -4.56 -2.87
C VAL A 59 4.90 -5.57 -2.91
N PRO A 60 4.97 -6.69 -2.17
CA PRO A 60 3.80 -7.54 -1.94
C PRO A 60 2.82 -6.83 -1.00
N GLY A 61 1.53 -6.86 -1.32
CA GLY A 61 0.45 -6.24 -0.53
C GLY A 61 0.16 -6.98 0.77
N SER A 62 0.50 -8.27 0.83
CA SER A 62 0.32 -9.14 2.00
C SER A 62 1.42 -10.20 2.06
N SER A 63 1.45 -10.98 3.14
CA SER A 63 2.36 -12.13 3.29
C SER A 63 2.09 -13.27 2.29
N THR A 64 0.88 -13.34 1.72
CA THR A 64 0.46 -14.36 0.74
C THR A 64 0.56 -13.89 -0.71
N ALA A 65 0.80 -12.60 -0.92
CA ALA A 65 0.80 -11.99 -2.26
C ALA A 65 1.98 -12.41 -3.15
N ALA A 66 3.07 -12.90 -2.55
CA ALA A 66 4.28 -13.34 -3.25
C ALA A 66 4.92 -14.51 -2.51
N GLY A 67 5.71 -15.32 -3.22
CA GLY A 67 6.43 -16.45 -2.62
C GLY A 67 7.48 -16.02 -1.58
N SER A 68 8.05 -14.82 -1.72
CA SER A 68 8.91 -14.20 -0.71
C SER A 68 9.01 -12.68 -0.90
N GLY A 69 9.47 -11.97 0.12
CA GLY A 69 9.81 -10.55 0.05
C GLY A 69 8.79 -9.60 0.68
N TYR A 70 7.68 -10.11 1.23
CA TYR A 70 6.80 -9.31 2.08
C TYR A 70 7.56 -8.86 3.34
N VAL A 71 7.38 -7.60 3.72
CA VAL A 71 7.85 -7.06 4.99
C VAL A 71 6.70 -6.32 5.69
N PRO A 72 6.66 -6.34 7.03
CA PRO A 72 5.71 -5.53 7.79
C PRO A 72 5.79 -4.03 7.48
N VAL A 73 4.69 -3.31 7.71
CA VAL A 73 4.51 -1.89 7.35
C VAL A 73 5.53 -0.97 8.05
N ASP A 74 5.87 -1.23 9.30
CA ASP A 74 6.89 -0.50 10.06
C ASP A 74 8.28 -0.63 9.41
N ARG A 75 8.65 -1.83 8.98
CA ARG A 75 9.88 -2.07 8.24
C ARG A 75 9.83 -1.42 6.86
N LEU A 76 8.69 -1.50 6.18
CA LEU A 76 8.48 -0.86 4.88
C LEU A 76 8.59 0.68 4.98
N ALA A 77 8.10 1.29 6.05
CA ALA A 77 8.22 2.73 6.28
C ALA A 77 9.69 3.18 6.33
N GLY A 78 10.57 2.41 6.98
CA GLY A 78 12.01 2.67 6.98
C GLY A 78 12.64 2.56 5.58
N ILE A 79 12.20 1.58 4.79
CA ILE A 79 12.65 1.43 3.39
C ILE A 79 12.16 2.63 2.54
N ILE A 80 10.89 3.02 2.68
CA ILE A 80 10.30 4.19 2.00
C ILE A 80 11.09 5.45 2.35
N ALA A 81 11.40 5.68 3.62
CA ALA A 81 12.18 6.82 4.07
C ALA A 81 13.58 6.85 3.41
N TYR A 82 14.23 5.69 3.26
CA TYR A 82 15.50 5.59 2.54
C TYR A 82 15.34 5.90 1.05
N VAL A 83 14.37 5.27 0.36
CA VAL A 83 14.24 5.44 -1.09
C VAL A 83 13.73 6.83 -1.51
N LYS A 84 13.03 7.55 -0.61
CA LYS A 84 12.68 8.97 -0.80
C LYS A 84 13.90 9.87 -1.01
N GLY A 85 15.09 9.44 -0.61
CA GLY A 85 16.34 10.17 -0.88
C GLY A 85 16.78 10.16 -2.36
N PHE A 86 16.23 9.28 -3.19
CA PHE A 86 16.56 9.21 -4.61
C PHE A 86 15.60 10.05 -5.44
N SER A 87 16.14 10.96 -6.27
CA SER A 87 15.32 11.88 -7.09
C SER A 87 14.47 11.18 -8.16
N SER A 88 14.81 9.94 -8.52
CA SER A 88 14.00 9.11 -9.43
C SER A 88 12.81 8.44 -8.74
N PHE A 89 12.72 8.43 -7.40
CA PHE A 89 11.64 7.76 -6.68
C PHE A 89 10.27 8.34 -7.06
N GLY A 90 9.35 7.46 -7.46
CA GLY A 90 8.00 7.78 -7.90
C GLY A 90 6.89 7.44 -6.92
N GLY A 91 7.15 6.54 -5.97
CA GLY A 91 6.15 6.02 -5.04
C GLY A 91 6.24 4.51 -4.85
N VAL A 92 5.18 3.93 -4.29
CA VAL A 92 5.06 2.48 -4.04
C VAL A 92 4.04 1.89 -5.00
N MET A 93 4.36 0.72 -5.56
CA MET A 93 3.40 -0.15 -6.25
C MET A 93 3.21 -1.39 -5.40
N ALA A 94 1.95 -1.76 -5.15
CA ALA A 94 1.63 -2.93 -4.34
C ALA A 94 0.97 -4.00 -5.21
N TRP A 95 1.48 -5.22 -5.13
CA TRP A 95 0.91 -6.39 -5.77
C TRP A 95 0.10 -7.20 -4.76
N ASP A 96 -1.21 -7.35 -4.88
CA ASP A 96 -2.14 -6.60 -5.74
C ASP A 96 -3.23 -5.93 -4.88
N ALA A 97 -4.21 -5.29 -5.52
CA ALA A 97 -5.30 -4.63 -4.83
C ALA A 97 -6.02 -5.56 -3.84
N SER A 98 -6.37 -6.79 -4.22
CA SER A 98 -7.06 -7.74 -3.34
C SER A 98 -6.25 -8.03 -2.07
N GLN A 99 -4.93 -8.16 -2.23
CA GLN A 99 -4.02 -8.43 -1.12
C GLN A 99 -3.84 -7.21 -0.22
N VAL A 100 -3.80 -6.01 -0.80
CA VAL A 100 -3.74 -4.75 -0.06
C VAL A 100 -5.00 -4.52 0.75
N TYR A 101 -6.19 -4.70 0.17
CA TYR A 101 -7.46 -4.51 0.86
C TYR A 101 -7.69 -5.54 1.97
N ALA A 102 -7.27 -6.80 1.77
CA ALA A 102 -7.35 -7.83 2.80
C ALA A 102 -6.34 -7.63 3.96
N ASN A 103 -5.27 -6.85 3.74
CA ASN A 103 -4.23 -6.59 4.73
C ASN A 103 -4.49 -5.28 5.50
N SER A 104 -5.30 -5.37 6.55
CA SER A 104 -5.68 -4.22 7.36
C SER A 104 -4.48 -3.40 7.83
N GLY A 105 -4.55 -2.08 7.66
CA GLY A 105 -3.49 -1.13 8.01
C GLY A 105 -2.35 -0.99 6.98
N PHE A 106 -2.25 -1.88 5.99
CA PHE A 106 -1.20 -1.80 4.96
C PHE A 106 -1.30 -0.52 4.14
N LEU A 107 -2.47 -0.26 3.54
CA LEU A 107 -2.69 0.90 2.67
C LEU A 107 -2.48 2.22 3.44
N GLY A 108 -3.08 2.34 4.62
CA GLY A 108 -2.95 3.51 5.48
C GLY A 108 -1.51 3.76 5.91
N GLY A 109 -0.77 2.72 6.29
CA GLY A 109 0.63 2.84 6.69
C GLY A 109 1.58 3.18 5.54
N VAL A 110 1.37 2.63 4.35
CA VAL A 110 2.13 3.03 3.14
C VAL A 110 1.85 4.49 2.79
N ARG A 111 0.59 4.92 2.83
CA ARG A 111 0.18 6.32 2.61
C ARG A 111 0.86 7.26 3.62
N ALA A 112 0.85 6.90 4.91
CA ALA A 112 1.53 7.65 5.96
C ALA A 112 3.06 7.75 5.72
N ALA A 113 3.70 6.63 5.37
CA ALA A 113 5.14 6.59 5.08
C ALA A 113 5.54 7.44 3.85
N LEU A 114 4.67 7.53 2.86
CA LEU A 114 4.89 8.41 1.69
C LEU A 114 4.82 9.89 2.05
N GLY A 115 4.17 10.25 3.16
CA GLY A 115 4.07 11.63 3.67
C GLY A 115 2.67 12.24 3.55
N SER A 116 1.66 11.44 3.21
CA SER A 116 0.28 11.84 3.46
C SER A 116 0.02 11.64 4.95
N SER A 117 0.05 12.71 5.73
CA SER A 117 -0.37 12.64 7.13
C SER A 117 -1.72 11.93 7.23
N SER A 118 -1.81 10.97 8.13
CA SER A 118 -3.09 10.52 8.67
C SER A 118 -3.64 11.61 9.59
N THR A 119 -3.86 12.80 9.02
CA THR A 119 -4.78 13.78 9.61
C THR A 119 -6.17 13.30 9.22
N HIS A 120 -6.79 12.53 10.10
CA HIS A 120 -8.18 12.82 10.42
C HIS A 120 -8.17 14.17 11.15
N ASP A 121 -7.99 15.25 10.39
CA ASP A 121 -8.59 16.51 10.81
C ASP A 121 -10.07 16.34 10.45
N ASN A 122 -10.94 16.63 11.42
CA ASN A 122 -12.38 16.72 11.22
C ASN A 122 -12.67 17.98 10.37
N ASP A 123 -12.13 18.03 9.16
CA ASP A 123 -12.58 18.97 8.16
C ASP A 123 -13.77 18.29 7.49
N ASN A 124 -14.93 18.88 7.72
CA ASN A 124 -16.16 18.52 7.06
C ASN A 124 -15.86 18.30 5.58
N ASP A 125 -16.22 17.13 5.09
CA ASP A 125 -16.27 16.79 3.68
C ASP A 125 -17.36 17.66 3.03
N GLU A 126 -17.09 18.95 2.90
CA GLU A 126 -17.80 19.84 1.99
C GLU A 126 -17.32 19.44 0.59
N CYS A 127 -18.11 18.58 -0.05
CA CYS A 127 -18.08 18.43 -1.50
C CYS A 127 -18.11 19.84 -2.13
N PRO A 128 -17.24 20.13 -3.12
CA PRO A 128 -17.36 21.35 -3.89
C PRO A 128 -18.79 21.48 -4.42
N ASP A 129 -19.42 22.64 -4.21
CA ASP A 129 -20.82 22.97 -4.51
C ASP A 129 -21.28 22.75 -5.98
N ASP A 130 -20.45 22.18 -6.86
CA ASP A 130 -20.69 22.09 -8.31
C ASP A 130 -20.43 20.69 -8.92
N VAL A 131 -20.48 19.59 -8.15
CA VAL A 131 -20.43 18.23 -8.70
C VAL A 131 -21.51 17.31 -8.12
N ASP A 132 -22.60 17.14 -8.88
CA ASP A 132 -23.71 16.22 -8.60
C ASP A 132 -23.32 14.72 -8.70
N GLU A 133 -22.21 14.24 -8.11
CA GLU A 133 -21.85 12.80 -8.22
C GLU A 133 -20.84 12.27 -7.17
N CYS A 134 -21.01 12.61 -5.89
CA CYS A 134 -20.40 11.85 -4.78
C CYS A 134 -21.47 10.92 -4.16
N ASP A 135 -21.83 9.86 -4.87
CA ASP A 135 -22.68 8.81 -4.30
C ASP A 135 -21.88 7.98 -3.27
N GLN A 136 -22.24 8.20 -2.00
CA GLN A 136 -22.40 7.22 -0.92
C GLN A 136 -21.48 6.00 -0.89
N ASP A 137 -20.46 6.07 -0.01
CA ASP A 137 -20.00 4.90 0.74
C ASP A 137 -20.21 5.15 2.25
N GLU A 138 -21.48 5.28 2.64
CA GLU A 138 -21.90 5.13 4.04
C GLU A 138 -22.61 3.78 4.18
N TYR A 139 -21.84 2.69 4.24
CA TYR A 139 -22.36 1.41 4.72
C TYR A 139 -22.34 1.42 6.26
N VAL A 140 -23.41 1.98 6.85
CA VAL A 140 -23.77 1.76 8.24
C VAL A 140 -24.56 0.45 8.28
N ASP A 141 -24.00 -0.56 8.93
CA ASP A 141 -24.65 -1.86 9.16
C ASP A 141 -25.53 -1.71 10.41
N ASP A 142 -26.71 -1.12 10.24
CA ASP A 142 -27.75 -1.07 11.26
C ASP A 142 -28.79 -2.18 11.00
N GLU A 143 -29.07 -2.93 12.08
CA GLU A 143 -30.30 -3.67 12.36
C GLU A 143 -30.61 -4.96 11.55
N TYR A 144 -30.22 -6.10 12.14
CA TYR A 144 -31.09 -7.27 12.23
C TYR A 144 -31.44 -7.52 13.70
N VAL A 145 -32.43 -6.79 14.21
CA VAL A 145 -33.22 -7.21 15.38
C VAL A 145 -34.49 -7.81 14.79
N ASP A 146 -34.56 -9.14 14.74
CA ASP A 146 -35.80 -9.85 14.45
C ASP A 146 -36.36 -10.36 15.78
N ASP A 147 -37.39 -9.66 16.25
CA ASP A 147 -38.24 -10.04 17.36
C ASP A 147 -39.10 -11.25 16.95
N GLU A 148 -38.68 -12.47 17.31
CA GLU A 148 -39.60 -13.59 17.50
C GLU A 148 -39.64 -13.97 18.98
N HIS A 149 -40.60 -13.40 19.68
CA HIS A 149 -41.04 -13.85 20.99
C HIS A 149 -42.48 -14.35 20.81
N ASP A 150 -42.65 -15.67 20.75
CA ASP A 150 -43.89 -16.33 21.16
C ASP A 150 -43.59 -17.77 21.65
N GLU A 151 -43.85 -17.93 22.95
CA GLU A 151 -44.48 -19.11 23.56
C GLU A 151 -43.65 -20.41 23.72
N TYR A 152 -42.90 -20.52 24.83
CA TYR A 152 -42.61 -21.81 25.46
C TYR A 152 -43.60 -22.07 26.60
N ASP A 153 -44.43 -23.09 26.38
CA ASP A 153 -45.18 -23.83 27.39
C ASP A 153 -44.33 -24.18 28.62
N ASP A 154 -44.74 -23.72 29.80
CA ASP A 154 -44.45 -24.41 31.06
C ASP A 154 -45.72 -24.50 31.92
N ASP A 155 -46.71 -25.24 31.41
CA ASP A 155 -47.71 -25.89 32.26
C ASP A 155 -47.08 -27.15 32.87
N ARG A 156 -46.35 -26.98 33.97
CA ARG A 156 -46.13 -28.04 34.96
C ARG A 156 -46.70 -27.64 36.32
N SER A 157 -48.00 -27.92 36.43
CA SER A 157 -48.58 -28.65 37.56
C SER A 157 -48.47 -27.99 38.94
N ARG A 158 -49.53 -27.26 39.29
CA ARG A 158 -50.06 -27.30 40.67
C ARG A 158 -50.56 -28.71 40.98
N ARG A 159 -49.85 -29.41 41.87
CA ARG A 159 -50.41 -30.28 42.92
C ARG A 159 -49.40 -30.44 44.05
#